data_AF-A0A8S2VN20-F1
#
_entry.id   AF-A0A8S2VN20-F1
#
_cell.length_a   1.000
_cell.length_b   1.000
_cell.length_c   1.000
_cell.angle_alpha   90.00
_cell.angle_beta   90.00
_cell.angle_gamma   90.00
#
_symmetry.space_group_name_H-M   'P 1'
#
loop_
_entity.id
_entity.type
_entity.pdbx_description
1 polymer ?
#
loop_
_entity_poly.entity_id
_entity_poly.type
_entity_poly.pdbx_seq_one_letter_code
_entity_poly.pdbx_strand_id
1 'polypeptide(L)' 'GQLMGVVALFLSETPVLQFNVSRYTVALREAMNNLKPNNPAALDPLRQAINDFDTTANDFMRRSKLIDFEK' A
#
# COMPACT_ATOMS: atom_id res chain seq x y z
N GLY A 1 9.65 -18.17 17.16
CA GLY A 1 8.25 -18.51 17.53
C GLY A 1 7.42 -17.30 17.93
N GLN A 2 7.92 -16.42 18.82
CA GLN A 2 7.12 -15.33 19.40
C GLN A 2 6.61 -14.26 18.41
N LEU A 3 7.41 -13.84 17.43
CA LEU A 3 7.00 -12.79 16.47
C LEU A 3 5.80 -13.20 15.61
N MET A 4 5.76 -14.46 15.15
CA MET A 4 4.65 -14.97 14.34
C MET A 4 3.35 -15.06 15.14
N GLY A 5 3.45 -15.41 16.43
CA GLY A 5 2.29 -15.45 17.33
C GLY A 5 1.69 -14.07 17.60
N VAL A 6 2.54 -13.05 17.81
CA VAL A 6 2.10 -11.67 18.01
C VAL A 6 1.42 -11.11 16.76
N VAL A 7 1.95 -11.36 15.56
CA VAL A 7 1.33 -10.93 14.30
C VAL A 7 -0.03 -11.60 14.09
N ALA A 8 -0.13 -12.91 14.35
CA ALA A 8 -1.38 -13.65 14.19
C ALA A 8 -2.48 -13.13 15.13
N LEU A 9 -2.16 -12.93 16.42
CA LEU A 9 -3.08 -12.35 17.41
C LEU A 9 -3.54 -10.95 16.99
N PHE A 10 -2.59 -10.09 16.58
CA PHE A 10 -2.89 -8.72 16.18
C PHE A 10 -3.79 -8.65 14.94
N LEU A 11 -3.62 -9.55 13.97
CA LEU A 11 -4.48 -9.62 12.79
C LEU A 11 -5.87 -10.21 13.10
N SER A 12 -6.00 -11.06 14.12
CA SER A 12 -7.28 -11.68 14.51
C SER A 12 -8.15 -10.83 15.42
N GLU A 13 -7.55 -9.93 16.20
CA GLU A 13 -8.25 -9.18 17.25
C GLU A 13 -8.64 -7.76 16.82
N THR A 14 -8.11 -7.25 15.70
CA THR A 14 -8.44 -5.90 15.22
C THR A 14 -9.63 -5.92 14.26
N PRO A 15 -10.71 -5.14 14.52
CA PRO A 15 -11.87 -5.06 13.63
C PRO A 15 -11.55 -4.37 12.29
N VAL A 16 -10.46 -3.58 12.26
CA VAL A 16 -9.87 -3.01 11.04
C VAL A 16 -8.43 -3.49 10.98
N LEU A 17 -8.07 -4.15 9.88
CA LEU A 17 -6.71 -4.65 9.69
C LEU A 17 -5.73 -3.48 9.57
N GLN A 18 -4.68 -3.48 10.40
CA GLN A 18 -3.66 -2.42 10.42
C GLN A 18 -2.64 -2.52 9.27
N PHE A 19 -3.12 -2.74 8.04
CA PHE A 19 -2.26 -2.68 6.86
C PHE A 19 -2.06 -1.25 6.41
N ASN A 20 -0.81 -0.83 6.29
CA ASN A 20 -0.49 0.45 5.67
C ASN A 20 -0.40 0.28 4.15
N VAL A 21 -1.54 0.49 3.49
CA VAL A 21 -1.66 0.29 2.04
C VAL A 21 -0.80 1.26 1.24
N SER A 22 -0.56 2.49 1.73
CA SER A 22 0.28 3.46 1.00
C SER A 22 1.76 3.04 0.91
N ARG A 23 2.22 2.11 1.76
CA ARG A 23 3.57 1.54 1.63
C ARG A 23 3.73 0.67 0.38
N TYR A 24 2.65 0.14 -0.20
CA TYR A 24 2.73 -0.64 -1.43
C TYR A 24 3.19 0.18 -2.64
N THR A 25 2.99 1.51 -2.63
CA THR A 25 3.49 2.39 -3.70
C THR A 25 5.00 2.26 -3.88
N VAL A 26 5.76 2.09 -2.79
CA VAL A 26 7.23 1.93 -2.85
C VAL A 26 7.59 0.66 -3.62
N ALA A 27 7.00 -0.48 -3.26
CA ALA A 27 7.22 -1.76 -3.93
C ALA A 27 6.81 -1.71 -5.42
N LEU A 28 5.73 -1.01 -5.75
CA LEU A 28 5.29 -0.83 -7.13
C LEU A 28 6.28 0.02 -7.96
N ARG A 29 6.82 1.09 -7.37
CA ARG A 29 7.87 1.91 -8.01
C ARG A 29 9.16 1.11 -8.22
N GLU A 30 9.57 0.34 -7.22
CA GLU A 30 10.72 -0.57 -7.33
C GLU A 30 10.52 -1.62 -8.43
N ALA A 31 9.34 -2.24 -8.49
CA ALA A 31 9.00 -3.20 -9.53
C ALA A 31 9.03 -2.56 -10.93
N MET A 32 8.46 -1.35 -11.08
CA MET A 32 8.51 -0.60 -12.34
C MET A 32 9.95 -0.26 -12.75
N ASN A 33 10.80 0.14 -11.80
CA ASN A 33 12.21 0.47 -12.09
C ASN A 33 13.03 -0.75 -12.53
N ASN A 34 12.62 -1.96 -12.15
CA ASN A 34 13.25 -3.20 -12.60
C ASN A 34 12.81 -3.63 -14.01
N LEU A 35 11.79 -2.99 -14.58
CA LEU A 35 11.37 -3.24 -15.96
C LEU A 35 12.40 -2.66 -16.93
N LYS A 36 12.77 -3.45 -17.94
CA LYS A 36 13.64 -3.05 -19.05
C LYS A 36 12.84 -3.01 -20.34
N PRO A 37 11.95 -2.02 -20.53
CA PRO A 37 11.15 -1.91 -21.75
C PRO A 37 12.05 -1.52 -22.93
N ASN A 38 11.73 -2.02 -24.13
CA ASN A 38 12.39 -1.59 -25.37
C ASN A 38 12.06 -0.12 -25.71
N ASN A 39 10.94 0.41 -25.19
CA ASN A 39 10.54 1.81 -25.31
C ASN A 39 10.20 2.35 -23.90
N PRO A 40 10.98 3.28 -23.33
CA PRO A 40 10.72 3.85 -22.01
C PRO A 40 9.33 4.49 -21.85
N ALA A 41 8.79 5.09 -22.92
CA ALA A 41 7.45 5.70 -22.90
C ALA A 41 6.33 4.67 -22.73
N ALA A 42 6.59 3.38 -22.98
CA ALA A 42 5.64 2.31 -22.71
C ALA A 42 5.33 2.16 -21.20
N LEU A 43 6.17 2.72 -20.32
CA LEU A 43 5.93 2.73 -18.88
C LEU A 43 5.11 3.93 -18.40
N ASP A 44 4.80 4.91 -19.26
CA ASP A 44 4.06 6.11 -18.83
C ASP A 44 2.66 5.76 -18.27
N PRO A 45 1.87 4.86 -18.88
CA PRO A 45 0.60 4.42 -18.30
C PRO A 45 0.79 3.71 -16.95
N LEU A 46 1.84 2.92 -16.80
CA LEU A 46 2.16 2.24 -15.53
C LEU A 46 2.56 3.24 -14.45
N ARG A 47 3.36 4.25 -14.80
CA ARG A 47 3.75 5.34 -13.91
C ARG A 47 2.52 6.12 -13.44
N GLN A 48 1.59 6.42 -14.35
CA GLN A 48 0.34 7.08 -14.01
C GLN A 48 -0.50 6.23 -13.06
N ALA A 49 -0.69 4.94 -13.35
CA ALA A 49 -1.44 4.04 -12.48
C ALA A 49 -0.84 3.93 -11.07
N ILE A 50 0.48 3.94 -10.94
CA ILE A 50 1.17 3.95 -9.64
C ILE A 50 0.90 5.27 -8.89
N ASN A 51 0.84 6.41 -9.57
CA ASN A 51 0.53 7.70 -8.95
C ASN A 51 -0.95 7.79 -8.52
N ASP A 52 -1.86 7.26 -9.34
CA ASP A 52 -3.30 7.19 -9.02
C ASP A 52 -3.54 6.28 -7.80
N PHE A 53 -2.82 5.16 -7.74
CA PHE A 53 -2.82 4.27 -6.59
C PHE A 53 -2.29 4.99 -5.34
N ASP A 54 -1.16 5.70 -5.43
CA ASP A 54 -0.57 6.43 -4.30
C ASP A 54 -1.56 7.44 -3.73
N THR A 55 -2.22 8.20 -4.59
CA THR A 55 -3.26 9.17 -4.20
C THR A 55 -4.40 8.47 -3.48
N THR A 56 -4.96 7.42 -4.08
CA THR A 56 -6.09 6.67 -3.53
C THR A 56 -5.73 5.98 -2.20
N ALA A 57 -4.53 5.40 -2.09
CA ALA A 57 -4.05 4.73 -0.90
C ALA A 57 -3.83 5.72 0.25
N ASN A 58 -3.28 6.90 -0.02
CA ASN A 58 -3.13 7.94 1.00
C ASN A 58 -4.48 8.47 1.48
N ASP A 59 -5.45 8.66 0.58
CA ASP A 59 -6.81 9.04 0.94
C ASP A 59 -7.51 7.96 1.80
N PHE A 60 -7.35 6.69 1.43
CA PHE A 60 -7.84 5.57 2.23
C PHE A 60 -7.21 5.56 3.63
N MET A 61 -5.88 5.74 3.74
CA MET A 61 -5.19 5.79 5.02
C MET A 61 -5.62 7.00 5.87
N ARG A 62 -5.93 8.15 5.24
CA ARG A 62 -6.46 9.32 5.95
C ARG A 62 -7.86 9.06 6.51
N ARG A 63 -8.74 8.46 5.70
CA ARG A 63 -10.14 8.17 6.09
C ARG A 63 -10.22 7.06 7.14
N SER A 64 -9.42 6.01 7.01
CA SER A 64 -9.37 4.92 8.00
C SER A 64 -8.90 5.41 9.37
N LYS A 65 -7.93 6.32 9.43
CA LYS A 65 -7.54 6.97 10.70
C LYS A 65 -8.67 7.80 11.32
N LEU A 66 -9.52 8.45 10.52
CA LEU A 66 -10.68 9.18 11.04
C LEU A 66 -11.71 8.22 11.66
N ILE A 67 -11.88 7.02 11.12
CA ILE A 67 -12.76 5.97 11.68
C ILE A 67 -12.27 5.51 13.06
N ASP A 68 -10.97 5.52 13.32
CA ASP A 68 -10.40 5.17 14.63
C ASP A 68 -10.59 6.29 15.69
N PHE A 69 -10.87 7.54 15.30
CA PHE A 69 -11.10 8.66 16.23
C PHE A 69 -12.58 8.95 16.53
N GLU A 70 -13.52 8.36 15.79
CA GLU A 70 -14.97 8.55 15.98
C GLU A 70 -15.64 7.49 16.89
N LYS A 71 -14.84 6.72 17.65
CA LYS A 71 -15.34 5.76 18.67
C LYS A 71 -14.86 6.14 20.06
#